data_AF-A0A7D8UNF1-F1
#
_entry.id   AF-A0A7D8UNF1-F1
#
_cell.length_a   1.000
_cell.length_b   1.000
_cell.length_c   1.000
_cell.angle_alpha   90.00
_cell.angle_beta   90.00
_cell.angle_gamma   90.00
#
_symmetry.space_group_name_H-M   'P 1'
#
loop_
_entity.id
_entity.type
_entity.pdbx_description
1 polymer ?
#
loop_
_entity_poly.entity_id
_entity_poly.type
_entity_poly.pdbx_seq_one_letter_code
_entity_poly.pdbx_strand_id
1 'polypeptide(L)'
;MKILLAGSTGTIGGEVLAQCIEHPSITSIVVHSHRALPPTTPSSPKIKILIHNDFLAYPDSLLSLLSGAEACIWALGGIPQSTPTSPPQKKSNTQYPYAQHKPQSRSSAPNDGARLQASDSCT
;
A
#
# COMPACT_ATOMS: atom_id res chain seq x y z
N MET A 1 17.57 2.99 6.96
CA MET A 1 16.49 3.75 6.28
C MET A 1 15.40 2.80 5.84
N LYS A 2 14.14 3.20 6.00
CA LYS A 2 12.96 2.44 5.56
C LYS A 2 12.36 3.08 4.32
N ILE A 3 12.16 2.30 3.26
CA ILE A 3 11.62 2.79 2.00
C ILE A 3 10.33 2.06 1.62
N LEU A 4 9.42 2.76 0.96
CA LEU A 4 8.27 2.20 0.28
C LEU A 4 8.56 2.14 -1.22
N LEU A 5 8.33 0.99 -1.84
CA LEU A 5 8.47 0.81 -3.28
C LEU A 5 7.16 0.27 -3.85
N ALA A 6 6.54 1.02 -4.74
CA ALA A 6 5.38 0.58 -5.52
C ALA A 6 5.78 0.31 -6.97
N GLY A 7 5.24 -0.73 -7.60
CA GLY A 7 5.53 -1.06 -9.01
C GLY A 7 6.79 -1.90 -9.24
N SER A 8 7.21 -2.66 -8.23
CA SER A 8 8.39 -3.56 -8.29
C SER A 8 8.31 -4.68 -9.33
N THR A 9 7.12 -4.96 -9.89
CA THR A 9 6.94 -5.95 -10.97
C THR A 9 7.32 -5.42 -12.35
N GLY A 10 7.50 -4.10 -12.51
CA GLY A 10 7.96 -3.50 -13.75
C GLY A 10 9.48 -3.63 -13.92
N THR A 11 9.99 -3.34 -15.12
CA THR A 11 11.44 -3.34 -15.40
C THR A 11 12.19 -2.33 -14.52
N ILE A 12 11.69 -1.10 -14.44
CA ILE A 12 12.28 -0.04 -13.63
C ILE A 12 12.15 -0.38 -12.13
N GLY A 13 10.96 -0.75 -11.68
CA GLY A 13 10.73 -1.05 -10.26
C GLY A 13 11.52 -2.27 -9.77
N GLY A 14 11.74 -3.27 -10.64
CA GLY A 14 12.55 -4.44 -10.32
C GLY A 14 14.04 -4.09 -10.13
N GLU A 15 14.59 -3.24 -11.01
CA GLU A 15 15.98 -2.79 -10.90
C GLU A 15 16.18 -1.88 -9.67
N VAL A 16 15.23 -0.98 -9.40
CA VAL A 16 15.26 -0.18 -8.17
C VAL A 16 15.25 -1.08 -6.94
N LEU A 17 14.45 -2.14 -6.92
CA LEU A 17 14.43 -3.10 -5.82
C LEU A 17 15.79 -3.78 -5.65
N ALA A 18 16.43 -4.22 -6.74
CA ALA A 18 17.75 -4.84 -6.71
C ALA A 18 18.80 -3.91 -6.09
N GLN A 19 18.87 -2.66 -6.56
CA GLN A 19 19.80 -1.66 -6.03
C GLN A 19 19.51 -1.33 -4.56
N CYS A 20 18.24 -1.29 -4.16
CA CYS A 20 17.86 -1.04 -2.78
C CYS A 20 18.30 -2.15 -1.82
N ILE A 21 18.35 -3.40 -2.29
CA ILE A 21 18.82 -4.53 -1.49
C ILE A 21 20.32 -4.42 -1.23
N GLU A 22 21.08 -4.07 -2.26
CA GLU A 22 22.54 -3.92 -2.21
C GLU A 22 22.98 -2.70 -1.39
N HIS A 23 22.16 -1.66 -1.35
CA HIS A 23 22.50 -0.44 -0.63
C HIS A 23 22.58 -0.69 0.90
N PRO A 24 23.74 -0.38 1.54
CA PRO A 24 23.96 -0.71 2.95
C PRO A 24 23.10 0.13 3.91
N SER A 25 22.80 1.39 3.57
CA SER A 25 21.98 2.28 4.42
C SER A 25 20.48 1.92 4.42
N ILE A 26 20.03 1.08 3.48
CA ILE A 26 18.64 0.63 3.40
C ILE A 26 18.51 -0.63 4.26
N THR A 27 17.68 -0.51 5.30
CA THR A 27 17.48 -1.54 6.32
C THR A 27 16.14 -2.23 6.17
N SER A 28 15.14 -1.57 5.59
CA SER A 28 13.82 -2.16 5.34
C SER A 28 13.21 -1.61 4.07
N ILE A 29 12.67 -2.51 3.25
CA ILE A 29 12.01 -2.22 1.99
C ILE A 29 10.58 -2.78 2.09
N VAL A 30 9.59 -1.90 2.08
CA VAL A 30 8.18 -2.29 1.98
C VAL A 30 7.79 -2.24 0.52
N VAL A 31 7.47 -3.39 -0.05
CA VAL A 31 7.05 -3.50 -1.45
C VAL A 31 5.54 -3.53 -1.50
N HIS A 32 4.93 -2.48 -2.05
CA HIS A 32 3.49 -2.37 -2.24
C HIS A 32 3.10 -2.92 -3.62
N SER A 33 2.37 -4.03 -3.64
CA SER A 33 1.98 -4.72 -4.86
C SER A 33 0.53 -5.20 -4.81
N HIS A 34 -0.14 -5.20 -5.96
CA HIS A 34 -1.47 -5.83 -6.12
C HIS A 34 -1.36 -7.37 -6.28
N ARG A 35 -0.17 -7.91 -6.56
CA ARG A 35 0.08 -9.34 -6.77
C ARG A 35 1.35 -9.80 -6.07
N ALA A 36 1.47 -11.11 -5.88
CA ALA A 36 2.73 -11.72 -5.50
C ALA A 36 3.84 -11.30 -6.48
N LEU A 37 5.03 -11.06 -5.94
CA LEU A 37 6.18 -10.70 -6.75
C LEU A 37 6.58 -11.88 -7.65
N PRO A 38 7.10 -11.62 -8.86
CA PRO A 38 7.57 -12.68 -9.73
C PRO A 38 8.69 -13.48 -9.05
N PRO A 39 8.81 -14.78 -9.34
CA PRO A 39 9.82 -15.65 -8.72
C PRO A 39 11.26 -15.25 -9.04
N THR A 40 11.47 -14.41 -10.05
CA THR A 40 12.75 -13.80 -10.40
C THR A 40 13.18 -12.68 -9.46
N THR A 41 12.33 -12.28 -8.52
CA THR A 41 12.64 -11.19 -7.59
C THR A 41 13.68 -11.66 -6.56
N PRO A 42 14.77 -10.90 -6.34
CA PRO A 42 15.77 -11.24 -5.34
C PRO A 42 15.15 -11.35 -3.95
N SER A 43 15.36 -12.49 -3.29
CA SER A 43 14.93 -12.70 -1.90
C SER A 43 15.93 -12.06 -0.95
N SER A 44 15.46 -11.21 -0.05
CA SER A 44 16.28 -10.54 0.96
C SER A 44 15.50 -10.37 2.26
N PRO A 45 16.14 -10.55 3.43
CA PRO A 45 15.50 -10.32 4.73
C PRO A 45 15.05 -8.87 4.93
N LYS A 46 15.59 -7.93 4.12
CA LYS A 46 15.20 -6.52 4.14
C LYS A 46 13.82 -6.28 3.53
N ILE A 47 13.31 -7.21 2.72
CA ILE A 47 12.08 -7.05 1.93
C ILE A 47 10.86 -7.51 2.73
N LYS A 48 9.85 -6.65 2.79
CA LYS A 48 8.52 -6.95 3.29
C LYS A 48 7.51 -6.70 2.17
N ILE A 49 6.85 -7.77 1.73
CA ILE A 49 5.85 -7.67 0.67
C ILE A 49 4.51 -7.34 1.31
N LEU A 50 3.93 -6.23 0.92
CA LEU A 50 2.59 -5.81 1.28
C LEU A 50 1.68 -5.98 0.07
N ILE A 51 0.85 -7.03 0.12
CA ILE A 51 -0.15 -7.30 -0.90
C ILE A 51 -1.43 -6.56 -0.53
N HIS A 52 -1.75 -5.52 -1.28
CA HIS A 52 -2.96 -4.74 -1.06
C HIS A 52 -3.56 -4.37 -2.41
N ASN A 53 -4.86 -4.62 -2.58
CA ASN A 53 -5.51 -4.53 -3.90
C ASN A 53 -6.06 -3.13 -4.18
N ASP A 54 -6.34 -2.33 -3.14
CA ASP A 54 -7.02 -1.05 -3.27
C ASP A 54 -6.14 0.12 -2.85
N PHE A 55 -5.53 0.78 -3.83
CA PHE A 55 -4.63 1.92 -3.64
C PHE A 55 -5.37 3.23 -3.31
N LEU A 56 -6.70 3.19 -3.16
CA LEU A 56 -7.51 4.31 -2.66
C LEU A 56 -7.86 4.18 -1.18
N ALA A 57 -7.73 2.99 -0.61
CA ALA A 57 -8.03 2.70 0.78
C ALA A 57 -6.74 2.40 1.56
N TYR A 58 -6.45 3.21 2.58
CA TYR A 58 -5.30 3.00 3.47
C TYR A 58 -5.83 2.69 4.88
N PRO A 59 -6.15 1.44 5.22
CA PRO A 59 -6.59 1.12 6.58
C PRO A 59 -5.46 1.35 7.60
N ASP A 60 -5.80 1.55 8.87
CA ASP A 60 -4.84 1.85 9.94
C ASP A 60 -3.72 0.81 10.06
N SER A 61 -4.03 -0.46 9.77
CA SER A 61 -3.04 -1.55 9.73
C SER A 61 -1.94 -1.31 8.69
N LEU A 62 -2.31 -0.79 7.52
CA LEU A 62 -1.40 -0.47 6.43
C LEU A 62 -0.62 0.82 6.75
N LEU A 63 -1.28 1.83 7.32
CA LEU A 63 -0.61 3.05 7.77
C LEU A 63 0.45 2.77 8.84
N SER A 64 0.18 1.87 9.77
CA SER A 64 1.16 1.43 10.78
C SER A 64 2.38 0.76 10.12
N LEU A 65 2.14 -0.07 9.09
CA LEU A 65 3.20 -0.69 8.28
C LEU A 65 4.00 0.30 7.45
N LEU A 66 3.39 1.41 7.01
CA LEU A 66 4.07 2.48 6.29
C LEU A 66 4.75 3.50 7.21
N SER A 67 4.34 3.57 8.47
CA SER A 67 4.88 4.51 9.45
C SER A 67 6.40 4.39 9.57
N GLY A 68 7.08 5.55 9.63
CA GLY A 68 8.54 5.63 9.68
C GLY A 68 9.25 5.33 8.35
N ALA A 69 8.54 5.23 7.23
CA ALA A 69 9.17 5.25 5.91
C ALA A 69 9.69 6.67 5.60
N GLU A 70 10.96 6.77 5.25
CA GLU A 70 11.65 8.04 4.97
C GLU A 70 11.58 8.42 3.48
N ALA A 71 11.39 7.42 2.61
CA ALA A 71 11.26 7.62 1.18
C ALA A 71 10.17 6.72 0.59
N CYS A 72 9.52 7.23 -0.47
CA CYS A 72 8.58 6.48 -1.28
C CYS A 72 8.98 6.59 -2.75
N ILE A 73 9.23 5.44 -3.39
CA ILE A 73 9.49 5.34 -4.82
C ILE A 73 8.23 4.81 -5.49
N TRP A 74 7.65 5.65 -6.33
CA TRP A 74 6.43 5.34 -7.07
C TRP A 74 6.76 4.97 -8.51
N ALA A 75 7.07 3.70 -8.76
CA ALA A 75 7.34 3.17 -10.09
C ALA A 75 6.11 2.50 -10.71
N LEU A 76 4.90 2.85 -10.26
CA LEU A 76 3.65 2.44 -10.90
C LEU A 76 3.39 3.34 -12.11
N GLY A 77 3.52 2.76 -13.29
CA GLY A 77 3.15 3.39 -14.56
C GLY A 77 2.73 2.30 -15.55
N GLY A 78 1.57 2.47 -16.16
CA GLY A 78 1.14 1.67 -17.30
C GLY A 78 1.45 2.41 -18.60
N ILE A 79 1.71 1.67 -19.67
CA ILE A 79 1.41 2.14 -21.03
C ILE A 79 -0.12 2.12 -21.13
N PRO A 80 -0.79 3.12 -21.73
CA PRO A 80 -2.24 3.05 -21.94
C PRO A 80 -2.55 1.86 -22.83
N GLN A 81 -2.84 0.72 -22.21
CA GLN A 81 -3.40 -0.41 -22.92
C GLN A 81 -4.88 -0.09 -23.07
N SER A 82 -5.35 -0.07 -24.31
CA SER A 82 -6.77 -0.10 -24.66
C SER A 82 -7.36 -1.45 -24.24
N THR A 83 -7.36 -1.75 -22.95
CA THR A 83 -8.02 -2.91 -22.37
C THR A 83 -9.02 -2.39 -21.35
N PRO A 84 -10.31 -2.79 -21.44
CA PRO A 84 -11.40 -2.26 -20.63
C PRO A 84 -11.25 -2.58 -19.13
N THR A 85 -10.28 -3.43 -18.77
CA THR A 85 -10.07 -3.98 -17.43
C THR A 85 -9.03 -3.21 -16.62
N SER A 86 -8.27 -2.29 -17.22
CA SER A 86 -7.27 -1.50 -16.51
C SER A 86 -7.91 -0.27 -15.84
N PRO A 87 -7.60 0.05 -14.56
CA PRO A 87 -8.09 1.27 -13.95
C PRO A 87 -7.58 2.47 -14.76
N PRO A 88 -8.43 3.50 -15.00
CA PRO A 88 -8.06 4.61 -15.87
C PRO A 88 -6.74 5.26 -15.41
N GLN A 89 -5.81 5.50 -16.33
CA GLN A 89 -4.44 6.00 -16.09
C GLN A 89 -4.35 7.20 -15.12
N LYS A 90 -5.36 8.07 -15.15
CA LYS A 90 -5.47 9.24 -14.28
C LYS A 90 -5.54 8.85 -12.80
N LYS A 91 -6.15 7.69 -12.49
CA LYS A 91 -6.19 7.12 -11.14
C LYS A 91 -4.82 6.60 -10.70
N SER A 92 -4.09 5.90 -11.58
CA SER A 92 -2.80 5.30 -11.23
C SER A 92 -1.70 6.32 -10.94
N ASN A 93 -1.68 7.42 -11.70
CA ASN A 93 -0.56 8.37 -11.65
C ASN A 93 -0.85 9.58 -10.76
N THR A 94 -2.12 9.89 -10.49
CA THR A 94 -2.49 11.10 -9.72
C THR A 94 -3.25 10.75 -8.46
N GLN A 95 -4.19 9.80 -8.52
CA GLN A 95 -5.09 9.54 -7.40
C GLN A 95 -4.46 8.65 -6.34
N TYR A 96 -3.66 7.66 -6.72
CA TYR A 96 -3.00 6.76 -5.77
C TYR A 96 -1.87 7.44 -4.97
N PRO A 97 -0.95 8.23 -5.57
CA PRO A 97 0.01 8.99 -4.78
C PRO A 97 -0.68 9.99 -3.83
N TYR A 98 -1.76 10.63 -4.31
CA TYR A 98 -2.55 11.54 -3.49
C TYR A 98 -3.21 10.82 -2.31
N ALA A 99 -3.82 9.66 -2.52
CA ALA A 99 -4.44 8.86 -1.46
C ALA A 99 -3.43 8.41 -0.40
N GLN A 100 -2.19 8.10 -0.80
CA GLN A 100 -1.11 7.75 0.12
C GLN A 100 -0.72 8.89 1.04
N HIS A 101 -0.63 10.12 0.50
CA HIS A 101 -0.17 11.28 1.25
C HIS A 101 -1.28 12.09 1.90
N LYS A 102 -2.55 11.81 1.57
CA LYS A 102 -3.69 12.50 2.15
C LYS A 102 -3.74 12.21 3.66
N PRO A 103 -3.75 13.23 4.53
CA PRO A 103 -3.98 13.03 5.95
C PRO A 103 -5.36 12.40 6.13
N GLN A 104 -5.39 11.16 6.61
CA GLN A 104 -6.63 10.54 7.03
C GLN A 104 -7.06 11.23 8.33
N SER A 105 -8.06 12.09 8.24
CA SER A 105 -8.76 12.59 9.41
C SER A 105 -9.28 11.37 10.17
N ARG A 106 -8.78 11.13 11.39
CA ARG A 106 -9.32 10.11 12.29
C ARG A 106 -10.81 10.37 12.47
N SER A 107 -11.65 9.64 11.74
CA SER A 107 -13.08 9.58 12.02
C SER A 107 -13.26 8.61 13.19
N SER A 108 -12.85 9.03 14.39
CA SER A 108 -13.25 8.36 15.62
C SER A 108 -14.63 8.88 16.01
N ALA A 109 -15.67 8.40 15.33
CA ALA A 109 -16.99 8.34 15.93
C ALA A 109 -17.09 6.98 16.62
N PRO A 110 -17.24 6.93 17.96
CA PRO A 110 -17.56 5.68 18.63
C PRO A 110 -18.93 5.25 18.14
N ASN A 111 -19.02 4.02 17.65
CA ASN A 111 -20.28 3.39 17.32
C ASN A 111 -20.94 3.00 18.66
N ASP A 112 -21.59 3.95 19.33
CA ASP A 112 -22.46 3.70 20.49
C ASP A 112 -23.76 3.03 20.00
N GLY A 113 -23.62 1.77 19.62
CA GLY A 113 -24.69 0.83 19.35
C GLY A 113 -24.88 -0.11 20.54
N ALA A 114 -24.85 0.41 21.76
CA ALA A 114 -25.35 -0.29 22.94
C ALA A 114 -26.88 -0.41 22.80
N ARG A 115 -27.33 -1.42 22.06
CA ARG A 115 -28.72 -1.88 22.08
C ARG A 115 -28.95 -2.51 23.45
N LEU A 116 -29.35 -1.68 24.41
CA LEU A 116 -29.90 -2.08 25.69
C LEU A 116 -31.01 -3.11 25.43
N GLN A 117 -30.82 -4.32 25.95
CA GLN A 117 -31.89 -5.29 26.12
C GLN A 117 -32.90 -4.67 27.09
N ALA A 118 -34.01 -4.16 26.58
CA ALA A 118 -35.19 -3.94 27.39
C ALA A 118 -35.86 -5.32 27.56
N SER A 119 -35.45 -6.01 28.62
CA SER A 119 -36.27 -6.99 29.30
C SER A 119 -37.33 -6.23 30.10
N ASP A 120 -38.59 -6.28 29.69
CA ASP A 120 -39.71 -6.01 30.59
C ASP A 120 -40.84 -7.02 30.31
N SER A 121 -40.80 -8.05 31.12
CA SER A 121 -41.88 -8.94 31.50
C SER A 121 -42.94 -8.22 32.36
N CYS A 122 -44.18 -8.75 32.34
CA CYS A 122 -45.32 -8.42 33.24
C CYS A 122 -46.07 -7.13 32.83
N THR A 123 -47.38 -7.08 32.57
CA THR A 123 -48.55 -7.82 33.07
C THR A 123 -49.61 -7.88 31.97
#